data_AF-A0A367KM33-F1
#
_entry.id   AF-A0A367KM33-F1
#
_cell.length_a   1.000
_cell.length_b   1.000
_cell.length_c   1.000
_cell.angle_alpha   90.00
_cell.angle_beta   90.00
_cell.angle_gamma   90.00
#
_symmetry.space_group_name_H-M   'P 1'
#
loop_
_entity.id
_entity.type
_entity.pdbx_description
1 polymer ?
#
loop_
_entity_poly.entity_id
_entity_poly.type
_entity_poly.pdbx_seq_one_letter_code
_entity_poly.pdbx_strand_id
1 'polypeptide(L)'
;MKFADQLKQGIFAPWRLSYINYDVLKTELKARQLDHGWTEQDEKDFVHLLENELDKVYDFISAKLGEVEARISYCERTLQTFMNNPSWSSEQNWNIMDDALTEVLFDVNDLAKFTRLNYIGFQKILKKHDKWTGLRLQQSFIPQLRAKPLDKQRFDVAIVYISALHDLCRLQGRPRTGNAAAGGDQNAFERATAKYWIHPDNVTEVKSIIMLHLPVLIFNKDKKFEASDSAISSIYYDNEDFDLYTGRLQRDEGAEAIRFRWYGPMESKSVFIERKTHHASWLDGASVKDRFRLDVDDVKKFVEYELTPEEITDRLRSKNVDEQICKDTHFIATGVQKSLKEKNIKPVLRAFYNRTAFQLPGDQRVRVSLDTDLSFIREDNLDKVRRGEGEWRRPDVGIDYPFPSLDETEICRFPYAVLETKLQTHLGQEPPEWLTKLVDSHLVHEVPRFSKYLHGACYFFRERMPLLPWWLPEMDIDIRKPRATNFGLTRSKSFKPLIDGQYRRAMEAEERRLNSAAKTESVPGVKVNADDDKADKTTKPTQNANFDLKRRTPASQSAQNK
;
A
#
# COMPACT_ATOMS: atom_id res chain seq x y z
N MET A 1 0.72 -0.25 27.93
CA MET A 1 -0.39 -1.15 28.34
C MET A 1 0.15 -2.57 28.57
N LYS A 2 -0.41 -3.38 29.49
CA LYS A 2 -0.02 -4.80 29.60
C LYS A 2 -0.74 -5.60 28.52
N PHE A 3 -0.09 -6.60 27.92
CA PHE A 3 -0.68 -7.34 26.81
C PHE A 3 -1.95 -8.12 27.17
N ALA A 4 -2.09 -8.59 28.41
CA ALA A 4 -3.33 -9.26 28.84
C ALA A 4 -4.56 -8.32 28.74
N ASP A 5 -4.37 -7.02 28.98
CA ASP A 5 -5.43 -6.01 28.87
C ASP A 5 -5.74 -5.74 27.38
N GLN A 6 -4.69 -5.60 26.55
CA GLN A 6 -4.81 -5.47 25.10
C GLN A 6 -5.55 -6.67 24.46
N LEU A 7 -5.20 -7.90 24.87
CA LEU A 7 -5.86 -9.12 24.40
C LEU A 7 -7.34 -9.12 24.81
N LYS A 8 -7.67 -8.80 26.07
CA LYS A 8 -9.05 -8.72 26.55
C LYS A 8 -9.90 -7.69 25.80
N GLN A 9 -9.32 -6.55 25.45
CA GLN A 9 -9.98 -5.52 24.64
C GLN A 9 -10.10 -5.92 23.16
N GLY A 10 -9.15 -6.69 22.64
CA GLY A 10 -9.10 -7.14 21.24
C GLY A 10 -9.85 -8.44 20.92
N ILE A 11 -10.36 -9.17 21.92
CA ILE A 11 -11.11 -10.42 21.69
C ILE A 11 -12.42 -10.12 20.94
N PHE A 12 -12.53 -10.66 19.73
CA PHE A 12 -13.81 -10.78 19.07
C PHE A 12 -14.65 -11.86 19.77
N ALA A 13 -15.74 -11.44 20.41
CA ALA A 13 -16.50 -12.26 21.36
C ALA A 13 -16.98 -13.63 20.81
N PRO A 14 -17.44 -13.77 19.54
CA PRO A 14 -17.81 -15.07 18.97
C PRO A 14 -16.69 -16.09 18.88
N TRP A 15 -15.42 -15.65 18.87
CA TRP A 15 -14.25 -16.52 18.73
C TRP A 15 -13.41 -16.60 20.01
N ARG A 16 -13.95 -16.13 21.15
CA ARG A 16 -13.24 -16.02 22.43
C ARG A 16 -12.47 -17.29 22.83
N LEU A 17 -13.06 -18.47 22.63
CA LEU A 17 -12.45 -19.75 23.03
C LEU A 17 -11.27 -20.17 22.14
N SER A 18 -11.24 -19.70 20.89
CA SER A 18 -10.18 -20.00 19.93
C SER A 18 -8.91 -19.18 20.16
N TYR A 19 -8.98 -18.06 20.89
CA TYR A 19 -7.79 -17.27 21.23
C TYR A 19 -6.85 -18.02 22.18
N ILE A 20 -5.57 -17.65 22.14
CA ILE A 20 -4.54 -18.10 23.08
C ILE A 20 -4.95 -17.76 24.52
N ASN A 21 -4.93 -18.76 25.39
CA ASN A 21 -5.15 -18.66 26.83
C ASN A 21 -3.92 -18.05 27.54
N TYR A 22 -3.52 -16.85 27.12
CA TYR A 22 -2.32 -16.15 27.58
C TYR A 22 -2.28 -16.00 29.11
N ASP A 23 -3.42 -15.74 29.75
CA ASP A 23 -3.48 -15.60 31.20
C ASP A 23 -3.32 -16.94 31.94
N VAL A 24 -3.72 -18.08 31.36
CA VAL A 24 -3.48 -19.42 31.93
C VAL A 24 -1.98 -19.76 31.82
N LEU A 25 -1.41 -19.69 30.60
CA LEU A 25 0.02 -19.92 30.36
C LEU A 25 0.91 -19.04 31.26
N LYS A 26 0.54 -17.76 31.41
CA LYS A 26 1.23 -16.80 32.29
C LYS A 26 1.09 -17.14 33.78
N THR A 27 0.03 -17.83 34.18
CA THR A 27 -0.22 -18.22 35.57
C THR A 27 0.52 -19.52 35.89
N GLU A 28 0.43 -20.53 35.02
CA GLU A 28 1.23 -21.77 35.09
C GLU A 28 2.73 -21.49 35.23
N LEU A 29 3.29 -20.71 34.30
CA LEU A 29 4.70 -20.30 34.30
C LEU A 29 5.12 -19.64 35.62
N LYS A 30 4.22 -18.85 36.24
CA LYS A 30 4.50 -18.16 37.49
C LYS A 30 4.36 -19.06 38.71
N ALA A 31 3.35 -19.93 38.72
CA ALA A 31 3.07 -20.81 39.84
C ALA A 31 4.22 -21.79 40.03
N ARG A 32 4.57 -22.56 38.98
CA ARG A 32 5.67 -23.53 38.97
C ARG A 32 7.01 -22.90 39.37
N GLN A 33 7.36 -21.76 38.77
CA GLN A 33 8.59 -21.02 39.09
C GLN A 33 8.68 -20.56 40.55
N LEU A 34 7.55 -20.19 41.17
CA LEU A 34 7.51 -19.68 42.55
C LEU A 34 7.37 -20.79 43.60
N ASP A 35 6.83 -21.95 43.23
CA ASP A 35 6.60 -23.08 44.14
C ASP A 35 7.89 -23.89 44.38
N HIS A 36 8.51 -24.38 43.29
CA HIS A 36 9.68 -25.25 43.36
C HIS A 36 10.82 -24.86 42.40
N GLY A 37 10.68 -23.73 41.68
CA GLY A 37 11.60 -23.37 40.59
C GLY A 37 11.33 -24.17 39.31
N TRP A 38 12.03 -23.84 38.22
CA TRP A 38 11.80 -24.49 36.93
C TRP A 38 12.50 -25.83 36.83
N THR A 39 11.75 -26.91 36.58
CA THR A 39 12.29 -28.25 36.36
C THR A 39 12.25 -28.66 34.88
N GLU A 40 12.95 -29.73 34.52
CA GLU A 40 12.86 -30.33 33.18
C GLU A 40 11.45 -30.87 32.86
N GLN A 41 10.68 -31.25 33.88
CA GLN A 41 9.29 -31.67 33.71
C GLN A 41 8.38 -30.46 33.42
N ASP A 42 8.61 -29.32 34.08
CA ASP A 42 7.89 -28.08 33.80
C ASP A 42 8.12 -27.59 32.37
N GLU A 43 9.36 -27.67 31.89
CA GLU A 43 9.68 -27.35 30.49
C GLU A 43 8.83 -28.21 29.54
N LYS A 44 8.81 -29.54 29.74
CA LYS A 44 8.04 -30.48 28.89
C LYS A 44 6.54 -30.20 28.95
N ASP A 45 5.98 -30.04 30.15
CA ASP A 45 4.57 -29.72 30.35
C ASP A 45 4.20 -28.38 29.68
N PHE A 46 5.04 -27.35 29.85
CA PHE A 46 4.78 -26.01 29.35
C PHE A 46 4.92 -25.93 27.83
N VAL A 47 5.89 -26.64 27.23
CA VAL A 47 5.98 -26.82 25.78
C VAL A 47 4.72 -27.50 25.26
N HIS A 48 4.26 -28.59 25.88
CA HIS A 48 3.03 -29.27 25.47
C HIS A 48 1.79 -28.37 25.58
N LEU A 49 1.68 -27.53 26.62
CA LEU A 49 0.62 -26.52 26.73
C LEU A 49 0.69 -25.46 25.60
N LEU A 50 1.89 -25.03 25.22
CA LEU A 50 2.09 -24.09 24.11
C LEU A 50 1.76 -24.71 22.75
N GLU A 51 2.11 -25.98 22.53
CA GLU A 51 1.80 -26.72 21.30
C GLU A 51 0.28 -26.91 21.15
N ASN A 52 -0.43 -27.35 22.20
CA ASN A 52 -1.89 -27.46 22.18
C ASN A 52 -2.60 -26.12 21.89
N GLU A 53 -2.10 -25.02 22.46
CA GLU A 53 -2.64 -23.68 22.18
C GLU A 53 -2.30 -23.19 20.76
N LEU A 54 -1.11 -23.52 20.22
CA LEU A 54 -0.71 -23.21 18.85
C LEU A 54 -1.58 -23.96 17.84
N ASP A 55 -1.83 -25.25 18.10
CA ASP A 55 -2.66 -26.14 17.29
C ASP A 55 -4.10 -25.61 17.23
N LYS A 56 -4.72 -25.37 18.39
CA LYS A 56 -6.06 -24.76 18.50
C LYS A 56 -6.19 -23.46 17.70
N VAL A 57 -5.21 -22.56 17.80
CA VAL A 57 -5.21 -21.27 17.08
C VAL A 57 -5.04 -21.48 15.58
N TYR A 58 -4.09 -22.33 15.17
CA TYR A 58 -3.76 -22.60 13.77
C TYR A 58 -4.93 -23.29 13.05
N ASP A 59 -5.48 -24.35 13.63
CA ASP A 59 -6.59 -25.12 13.05
C ASP A 59 -7.84 -24.24 12.90
N PHE A 60 -8.11 -23.37 13.88
CA PHE A 60 -9.20 -22.40 13.78
C PHE A 60 -9.00 -21.41 12.63
N ILE A 61 -7.77 -20.91 12.42
CA ILE A 61 -7.44 -20.01 11.30
C ILE A 61 -7.60 -20.74 9.97
N SER A 62 -7.06 -21.96 9.84
CA SER A 62 -7.17 -22.78 8.64
C SER A 62 -8.63 -23.09 8.29
N ALA A 63 -9.45 -23.48 9.27
CA ALA A 63 -10.88 -23.72 9.07
C ALA A 63 -11.62 -22.46 8.64
N LYS A 64 -11.32 -21.30 9.24
CA LYS A 64 -11.95 -20.02 8.87
C LYS A 64 -11.50 -19.49 7.52
N LEU A 65 -10.26 -19.73 7.12
CA LEU A 65 -9.78 -19.41 5.77
C LEU A 65 -10.51 -20.27 4.72
N GLY A 66 -10.66 -21.58 4.96
CA GLY A 66 -11.44 -22.46 4.09
C GLY A 66 -12.92 -22.06 3.97
N GLU A 67 -13.55 -21.57 5.05
CA GLU A 67 -14.91 -21.00 5.00
C GLU A 67 -14.98 -19.75 4.11
N VAL A 68 -14.02 -18.83 4.25
CA VAL A 68 -13.89 -17.63 3.41
C VAL A 68 -13.73 -18.01 1.94
N GLU A 69 -12.81 -18.92 1.61
CA GLU A 69 -12.58 -19.39 0.25
C GLU A 69 -13.82 -20.05 -0.36
N ALA A 70 -14.49 -20.93 0.39
CA ALA A 70 -15.73 -21.57 -0.05
C ALA A 70 -16.85 -20.54 -0.34
N ARG A 71 -16.96 -19.48 0.47
CA ARG A 71 -17.92 -18.39 0.26
C ARG A 71 -17.58 -17.51 -0.93
N ILE A 72 -16.29 -17.23 -1.18
CA ILE A 72 -15.82 -16.53 -2.39
C ILE A 72 -16.19 -17.35 -3.64
N SER A 73 -15.85 -18.65 -3.67
CA SER A 73 -16.16 -19.54 -4.80
C SER A 73 -17.66 -19.83 -4.96
N TYR A 74 -18.47 -19.67 -3.92
CA TYR A 74 -19.93 -19.66 -4.05
C TYR A 74 -20.39 -18.39 -4.77
N CYS A 75 -19.98 -17.21 -4.29
CA CYS A 75 -20.34 -15.93 -4.91
C CYS A 75 -19.91 -15.89 -6.39
N GLU A 76 -18.67 -16.27 -6.70
CA GLU A 76 -18.13 -16.31 -8.07
C GLU A 76 -19.03 -17.13 -9.03
N ARG A 77 -19.39 -18.37 -8.65
CA ARG A 77 -20.26 -19.23 -9.47
C ARG A 77 -21.67 -18.65 -9.62
N THR A 78 -22.21 -18.04 -8.59
CA THR A 78 -23.52 -17.38 -8.64
C THR A 78 -23.50 -16.14 -9.55
N LEU A 79 -22.45 -15.31 -9.50
CA LEU A 79 -22.30 -14.17 -10.39
C LEU A 79 -22.10 -14.60 -11.85
N GLN A 80 -21.31 -15.64 -12.11
CA GLN A 80 -21.22 -16.25 -13.45
C GLN A 80 -22.59 -16.74 -13.95
N THR A 81 -23.43 -17.28 -13.06
CA THR A 81 -24.81 -17.68 -13.40
C THR A 81 -25.67 -16.47 -13.78
N PHE A 82 -25.54 -15.33 -13.09
CA PHE A 82 -26.26 -14.09 -13.43
C PHE A 82 -25.81 -13.48 -14.76
N MET A 83 -24.53 -13.61 -15.12
CA MET A 83 -24.00 -13.16 -16.40
C MET A 83 -24.51 -14.03 -17.57
N ASN A 84 -24.58 -15.34 -17.35
CA ASN A 84 -24.97 -16.31 -18.40
C ASN A 84 -26.49 -16.49 -18.53
N ASN A 85 -27.27 -16.09 -17.52
CA ASN A 85 -28.73 -16.28 -17.52
C ASN A 85 -29.48 -14.99 -17.12
N PRO A 86 -30.06 -14.24 -18.09
CA PRO A 86 -30.79 -13.00 -17.84
C PRO A 86 -31.93 -13.11 -16.81
N SER A 87 -32.58 -14.28 -16.70
CA SER A 87 -33.68 -14.49 -15.74
C SER A 87 -33.27 -14.39 -14.26
N TRP A 88 -31.98 -14.58 -13.96
CA TRP A 88 -31.43 -14.44 -12.61
C TRP A 88 -30.69 -13.10 -12.39
N SER A 89 -30.58 -12.27 -13.43
CA SER A 89 -29.77 -11.05 -13.43
C SER A 89 -30.51 -9.79 -12.95
N SER A 90 -31.34 -9.92 -11.90
CA SER A 90 -32.05 -8.77 -11.32
C SER A 90 -31.10 -7.91 -10.47
N GLU A 91 -31.31 -6.59 -10.42
CA GLU A 91 -30.54 -5.67 -9.56
C GLU A 91 -30.52 -6.15 -8.10
N GLN A 92 -31.65 -6.67 -7.61
CA GLN A 92 -31.76 -7.22 -6.25
C GLN A 92 -30.82 -8.41 -6.03
N ASN A 93 -30.68 -9.31 -7.00
CA ASN A 93 -29.80 -10.47 -6.89
C ASN A 93 -28.31 -10.06 -6.87
N TRP A 94 -27.92 -9.08 -7.70
CA TRP A 94 -26.58 -8.48 -7.67
C TRP A 94 -26.30 -7.83 -6.31
N ASN A 95 -27.23 -7.05 -5.76
CA ASN A 95 -27.08 -6.42 -4.45
C ASN A 95 -27.00 -7.44 -3.30
N ILE A 96 -27.74 -8.56 -3.36
CA ILE A 96 -27.63 -9.64 -2.36
C ILE A 96 -26.25 -10.30 -2.37
N MET A 97 -25.64 -10.49 -3.55
CA MET A 97 -24.26 -10.99 -3.65
C MET A 97 -23.24 -9.95 -3.18
N ASP A 98 -23.47 -8.65 -3.43
CA ASP A 98 -22.59 -7.58 -2.94
C ASP A 98 -22.67 -7.41 -1.41
N ASP A 99 -23.86 -7.56 -0.81
CA ASP A 99 -24.07 -7.69 0.65
C ASP A 99 -23.27 -8.90 1.18
N ALA A 100 -23.38 -10.07 0.54
CA ALA A 100 -22.70 -11.30 0.97
C ALA A 100 -21.16 -11.20 0.89
N LEU A 101 -20.63 -10.61 -0.18
CA LEU A 101 -19.19 -10.30 -0.32
C LEU A 101 -18.73 -9.29 0.74
N THR A 102 -19.58 -8.33 1.10
CA THR A 102 -19.32 -7.40 2.21
C THR A 102 -19.22 -8.16 3.54
N GLU A 103 -20.11 -9.13 3.81
CA GLU A 103 -19.99 -9.98 5.01
C GLU A 103 -18.67 -10.78 5.01
N VAL A 104 -18.26 -11.37 3.88
CA VAL A 104 -16.97 -12.10 3.76
C VAL A 104 -15.79 -11.16 4.02
N LEU A 105 -15.80 -9.93 3.51
CA LEU A 105 -14.74 -8.94 3.75
C LEU A 105 -14.57 -8.63 5.24
N PHE A 106 -15.68 -8.50 5.98
CA PHE A 106 -15.64 -8.28 7.43
C PHE A 106 -15.09 -9.52 8.16
N ASP A 107 -15.46 -10.73 7.73
CA ASP A 107 -14.92 -11.97 8.30
C ASP A 107 -13.40 -12.10 8.06
N VAL A 108 -12.90 -11.69 6.88
CA VAL A 108 -11.47 -11.59 6.56
C VAL A 108 -10.75 -10.57 7.46
N ASN A 109 -11.35 -9.40 7.67
CA ASN A 109 -10.81 -8.37 8.55
C ASN A 109 -10.69 -8.84 10.00
N ASP A 110 -11.73 -9.50 10.52
CA ASP A 110 -11.71 -10.04 11.87
C ASP A 110 -10.71 -11.21 12.00
N LEU A 111 -10.60 -12.08 10.99
CA LEU A 111 -9.64 -13.18 10.96
C LEU A 111 -8.19 -12.68 10.95
N ALA A 112 -7.91 -11.60 10.23
CA ALA A 112 -6.60 -10.94 10.26
C ALA A 112 -6.28 -10.39 11.65
N LYS A 113 -7.23 -9.72 12.31
CA LYS A 113 -7.08 -9.21 13.69
C LYS A 113 -6.88 -10.35 14.70
N PHE A 114 -7.65 -11.44 14.57
CA PHE A 114 -7.49 -12.65 15.37
C PHE A 114 -6.09 -13.24 15.23
N THR A 115 -5.64 -13.48 13.99
CA THR A 115 -4.33 -14.07 13.69
C THR A 115 -3.19 -13.22 14.25
N ARG A 116 -3.26 -11.90 14.04
CA ARG A 116 -2.28 -10.92 14.54
C ARG A 116 -2.19 -10.91 16.06
N LEU A 117 -3.32 -10.87 16.76
CA LEU A 117 -3.36 -10.86 18.23
C LEU A 117 -2.80 -12.15 18.83
N ASN A 118 -3.13 -13.31 18.25
CA ASN A 118 -2.62 -14.60 18.71
C ASN A 118 -1.11 -14.74 18.48
N TYR A 119 -0.61 -14.37 17.30
CA TYR A 119 0.84 -14.35 17.01
C TYR A 119 1.62 -13.49 18.01
N ILE A 120 1.13 -12.27 18.31
CA ILE A 120 1.72 -11.42 19.36
C ILE A 120 1.67 -12.12 20.72
N GLY A 121 0.59 -12.86 21.01
CA GLY A 121 0.44 -13.68 22.22
C GLY A 121 1.54 -14.72 22.38
N PHE A 122 1.79 -15.53 21.34
CA PHE A 122 2.90 -16.51 21.32
C PHE A 122 4.25 -15.83 21.51
N GLN A 123 4.57 -14.77 20.75
CA GLN A 123 5.82 -14.02 20.93
C GLN A 123 5.99 -13.49 22.38
N LYS A 124 4.91 -13.00 23.00
CA LYS A 124 4.96 -12.42 24.35
C LYS A 124 4.88 -13.44 25.48
N ILE A 125 4.50 -14.69 25.23
CA ILE A 125 4.60 -15.76 26.24
C ILE A 125 5.96 -16.43 26.17
N LEU A 126 6.50 -16.71 24.97
CA LEU A 126 7.87 -17.19 24.77
C LEU A 126 8.90 -16.22 25.38
N LYS A 127 8.82 -14.92 25.06
CA LYS A 127 9.68 -13.90 25.68
C LYS A 127 9.48 -13.74 27.20
N LYS A 128 8.33 -14.17 27.73
CA LYS A 128 8.09 -14.19 29.19
C LYS A 128 8.75 -15.40 29.83
N HIS A 129 8.59 -16.57 29.21
CA HIS A 129 9.21 -17.82 29.62
C HIS A 129 10.72 -17.64 29.77
N ASP A 130 11.42 -17.26 28.70
CA ASP A 130 12.87 -17.11 28.69
C ASP A 130 13.37 -16.11 29.75
N LYS A 131 12.57 -15.07 30.06
CA LYS A 131 12.87 -14.11 31.13
C LYS A 131 12.67 -14.68 32.55
N TRP A 132 11.77 -15.64 32.73
CA TRP A 132 11.46 -16.22 34.05
C TRP A 132 12.30 -17.46 34.35
N THR A 133 12.63 -18.27 33.35
CA THR A 133 13.33 -19.55 33.49
C THR A 133 14.82 -19.47 33.14
N GLY A 134 15.24 -18.46 32.38
CA GLY A 134 16.61 -18.32 31.87
C GLY A 134 16.93 -19.22 30.66
N LEU A 135 15.97 -20.06 30.24
CA LEU A 135 16.08 -20.92 29.06
C LEU A 135 15.83 -20.12 27.77
N ARG A 136 16.08 -20.75 26.61
CA ARG A 136 15.95 -20.15 25.27
C ARG A 136 14.82 -20.78 24.45
N LEU A 137 13.64 -20.91 25.06
CA LEU A 137 12.49 -21.54 24.40
C LEU A 137 12.05 -20.74 23.17
N GLN A 138 12.22 -19.41 23.14
CA GLN A 138 11.96 -18.63 21.94
C GLN A 138 12.79 -19.10 20.73
N GLN A 139 13.98 -19.67 20.94
CA GLN A 139 14.85 -20.19 19.88
C GLN A 139 14.50 -21.65 19.53
N SER A 140 14.28 -22.52 20.53
CA SER A 140 13.96 -23.94 20.28
C SER A 140 12.54 -24.18 19.77
N PHE A 141 11.61 -23.24 19.98
CA PHE A 141 10.21 -23.32 19.51
C PHE A 141 10.01 -22.77 18.07
N ILE A 142 11.08 -22.30 17.42
CA ILE A 142 11.03 -21.83 16.02
C ILE A 142 10.54 -22.90 15.03
N PRO A 143 10.92 -24.20 15.13
CA PRO A 143 10.41 -25.25 14.24
C PRO A 143 8.88 -25.39 14.30
N GLN A 144 8.28 -25.38 15.49
CA GLN A 144 6.83 -25.43 15.70
C GLN A 144 6.14 -24.24 15.03
N LEU A 145 6.63 -23.02 15.27
CA LEU A 145 6.11 -21.81 14.64
C LEU A 145 6.28 -21.80 13.11
N ARG A 146 7.32 -22.45 12.57
CA ARG A 146 7.52 -22.62 11.12
C ARG A 146 6.58 -23.67 10.51
N ALA A 147 6.27 -24.72 11.26
CA ALA A 147 5.30 -25.75 10.85
C ALA A 147 3.85 -25.24 10.86
N LYS A 148 3.52 -24.34 11.80
CA LYS A 148 2.21 -23.71 11.95
C LYS A 148 2.32 -22.17 11.87
N PRO A 149 2.67 -21.61 10.69
CA PRO A 149 3.07 -20.21 10.56
C PRO A 149 1.85 -19.27 10.62
N LEU A 150 1.70 -18.60 11.77
CA LEU A 150 0.67 -17.59 11.99
C LEU A 150 1.00 -16.24 11.30
N ASP A 151 2.27 -15.94 11.09
CA ASP A 151 2.76 -14.70 10.46
C ASP A 151 2.74 -14.72 8.93
N LYS A 152 2.70 -15.91 8.31
CA LYS A 152 2.65 -16.08 6.84
C LYS A 152 1.22 -16.13 6.28
N GLN A 153 0.19 -16.05 7.12
CA GLN A 153 -1.21 -16.08 6.69
C GLN A 153 -1.56 -14.78 5.94
N ARG A 154 -1.50 -14.82 4.60
CA ARG A 154 -1.77 -13.65 3.74
C ARG A 154 -3.21 -13.64 3.26
N PHE A 155 -4.00 -12.74 3.82
CA PHE A 155 -5.38 -12.48 3.41
C PHE A 155 -5.50 -11.71 2.08
N ASP A 156 -4.40 -11.22 1.53
CA ASP A 156 -4.34 -10.43 0.30
C ASP A 156 -5.03 -11.10 -0.89
N VAL A 157 -4.83 -12.40 -1.07
CA VAL A 157 -5.42 -13.17 -2.18
C VAL A 157 -6.94 -13.12 -2.09
N ALA A 158 -7.52 -13.38 -0.91
CA ALA A 158 -8.94 -13.26 -0.67
C ALA A 158 -9.46 -11.83 -0.92
N ILE A 159 -8.75 -10.80 -0.45
CA ILE A 159 -9.11 -9.40 -0.69
C ILE A 159 -9.12 -9.06 -2.19
N VAL A 160 -8.15 -9.54 -2.97
CA VAL A 160 -8.11 -9.33 -4.43
C VAL A 160 -9.32 -9.97 -5.11
N TYR A 161 -9.69 -11.21 -4.75
CA TYR A 161 -10.88 -11.88 -5.28
C TYR A 161 -12.17 -11.18 -4.89
N ILE A 162 -12.36 -10.88 -3.60
CA ILE A 162 -13.53 -10.15 -3.09
C ILE A 162 -13.65 -8.80 -3.80
N SER A 163 -12.54 -8.09 -4.03
CA SER A 163 -12.53 -6.83 -4.79
C SER A 163 -12.99 -6.98 -6.24
N ALA A 164 -12.56 -8.05 -6.92
CA ALA A 164 -12.94 -8.29 -8.32
C ALA A 164 -14.43 -8.65 -8.43
N LEU A 165 -14.96 -9.45 -7.50
CA LEU A 165 -16.38 -9.81 -7.46
C LEU A 165 -17.27 -8.61 -7.07
N HIS A 166 -16.83 -7.75 -6.13
CA HIS A 166 -17.52 -6.48 -5.84
C HIS A 166 -17.57 -5.56 -7.06
N ASP A 167 -16.47 -5.45 -7.82
CA ASP A 167 -16.46 -4.62 -9.04
C ASP A 167 -17.45 -5.16 -10.07
N LEU A 168 -17.51 -6.50 -10.22
CA LEU A 168 -18.46 -7.19 -11.08
C LEU A 168 -19.93 -6.94 -10.66
N CYS A 169 -20.22 -6.96 -9.35
CA CYS A 169 -21.53 -6.62 -8.81
C CYS A 169 -21.95 -5.18 -9.11
N ARG A 170 -21.07 -4.19 -8.84
CA ARG A 170 -21.32 -2.76 -9.11
C ARG A 170 -21.59 -2.48 -10.59
N LEU A 171 -21.00 -3.30 -11.48
CA LEU A 171 -21.17 -3.19 -12.93
C LEU A 171 -22.28 -4.09 -13.49
N GLN A 172 -22.92 -4.91 -12.65
CA GLN A 172 -23.92 -5.91 -13.05
C GLN A 172 -23.43 -6.79 -14.22
N GLY A 173 -22.20 -7.30 -14.11
CA GLY A 173 -21.57 -8.14 -15.15
C GLY A 173 -21.02 -7.39 -16.37
N ARG A 174 -21.20 -6.07 -16.48
CA ARG A 174 -20.73 -5.29 -17.63
C ARG A 174 -19.21 -5.05 -17.56
N PRO A 175 -18.48 -5.08 -18.68
CA PRO A 175 -17.05 -4.76 -18.68
C PRO A 175 -16.84 -3.27 -18.36
N ARG A 176 -15.79 -2.95 -17.60
CA ARG A 176 -15.34 -1.56 -17.44
C ARG A 176 -14.86 -1.00 -18.76
N THR A 177 -15.33 0.20 -19.09
CA THR A 177 -14.74 1.04 -20.12
C THR A 177 -13.56 1.83 -19.54
N GLY A 178 -12.48 1.97 -20.33
CA GLY A 178 -11.27 2.71 -19.93
C GLY A 178 -10.04 1.83 -19.70
N ASN A 179 -8.87 2.35 -20.08
CA ASN A 179 -7.61 1.61 -20.01
C ASN A 179 -7.05 1.57 -18.58
N ALA A 180 -6.92 0.36 -18.01
CA ALA A 180 -6.35 0.14 -16.67
C ALA A 180 -4.86 0.55 -16.56
N ALA A 181 -4.13 0.60 -17.68
CA ALA A 181 -2.74 1.05 -17.75
C ALA A 181 -2.57 2.57 -17.92
N ALA A 182 -3.65 3.33 -18.16
CA ALA A 182 -3.57 4.77 -18.49
C ALA A 182 -2.88 5.63 -17.43
N GLY A 183 -2.86 5.20 -16.16
CA GLY A 183 -2.11 5.87 -15.09
C GLY A 183 -0.60 5.62 -15.08
N GLY A 184 -0.04 4.96 -16.11
CA GLY A 184 1.38 4.64 -16.26
C GLY A 184 2.19 5.66 -17.06
N ASP A 185 1.69 6.03 -18.25
CA ASP A 185 2.52 6.59 -19.34
C ASP A 185 1.98 7.93 -19.89
N GLN A 186 1.43 8.80 -19.03
CA GLN A 186 1.06 10.17 -19.39
C GLN A 186 1.95 11.21 -18.67
N ASN A 187 2.68 11.97 -19.47
CA ASN A 187 3.55 13.05 -19.03
C ASN A 187 2.75 14.26 -18.50
N ALA A 188 3.32 14.94 -17.50
CA ALA A 188 2.93 16.28 -17.03
C ALA A 188 1.45 16.49 -16.60
N PHE A 189 1.07 15.93 -15.45
CA PHE A 189 0.00 16.49 -14.63
C PHE A 189 0.49 16.67 -13.19
N GLU A 190 0.23 17.82 -12.59
CA GLU A 190 0.48 18.03 -11.15
C GLU A 190 -0.40 17.08 -10.32
N ARG A 191 0.24 16.26 -9.48
CA ARG A 191 -0.42 15.26 -8.64
C ARG A 191 0.01 15.45 -7.19
N ALA A 192 -0.91 15.90 -6.34
CA ALA A 192 -0.72 15.88 -4.90
C ALA A 192 -0.49 14.43 -4.45
N THR A 193 0.65 14.17 -3.81
CA THR A 193 1.05 12.84 -3.33
C THR A 193 1.35 12.89 -1.84
N ALA A 194 0.47 12.33 -1.02
CA ALA A 194 0.68 12.19 0.43
C ALA A 194 1.10 10.76 0.80
N LYS A 195 1.76 10.61 1.95
CA LYS A 195 2.17 9.30 2.49
C LYS A 195 1.86 9.20 3.96
N TYR A 196 1.41 8.02 4.35
CA TYR A 196 1.00 7.70 5.71
C TYR A 196 1.60 6.36 6.13
N TRP A 197 1.95 6.22 7.39
CA TRP A 197 2.21 4.94 8.03
C TRP A 197 0.91 4.36 8.58
N ILE A 198 0.80 3.03 8.54
CA ILE A 198 -0.32 2.27 9.07
C ILE A 198 0.24 1.20 9.99
N HIS A 199 -0.23 1.18 11.23
CA HIS A 199 0.14 0.13 12.19
C HIS A 199 -0.36 -1.24 11.68
N PRO A 200 0.41 -2.34 11.78
CA PRO A 200 0.02 -3.65 11.25
C PRO A 200 -1.39 -4.11 11.65
N ASP A 201 -1.80 -3.83 12.89
CA ASP A 201 -3.14 -4.15 13.43
C ASP A 201 -4.31 -3.49 12.65
N ASN A 202 -4.05 -2.42 11.87
CA ASN A 202 -5.03 -1.66 11.08
C ASN A 202 -4.99 -1.98 9.57
N VAL A 203 -3.99 -2.71 9.08
CA VAL A 203 -3.71 -2.88 7.64
C VAL A 203 -4.90 -3.47 6.88
N THR A 204 -5.50 -4.55 7.40
CA THR A 204 -6.64 -5.21 6.74
C THR A 204 -7.90 -4.35 6.77
N GLU A 205 -8.12 -3.58 7.85
CA GLU A 205 -9.26 -2.66 7.95
C GLU A 205 -9.13 -1.56 6.90
N VAL A 206 -7.94 -0.96 6.73
CA VAL A 206 -7.70 0.06 5.71
C VAL A 206 -7.81 -0.50 4.28
N LYS A 207 -7.26 -1.70 4.01
CA LYS A 207 -7.46 -2.38 2.70
C LYS A 207 -8.94 -2.56 2.38
N SER A 208 -9.71 -3.02 3.36
CA SER A 208 -11.14 -3.27 3.24
C SER A 208 -11.93 -1.98 3.00
N ILE A 209 -11.65 -0.90 3.74
CA ILE A 209 -12.28 0.42 3.53
C ILE A 209 -12.00 0.95 2.11
N ILE A 210 -10.74 0.95 1.67
CA ILE A 210 -10.38 1.44 0.32
C ILE A 210 -11.11 0.63 -0.76
N MET A 211 -11.20 -0.69 -0.58
CA MET A 211 -11.85 -1.61 -1.53
C MET A 211 -13.38 -1.37 -1.68
N LEU A 212 -14.05 -0.81 -0.66
CA LEU A 212 -15.45 -0.38 -0.77
C LEU A 212 -15.62 0.76 -1.79
N HIS A 213 -14.56 1.50 -2.13
CA HIS A 213 -14.61 2.63 -3.07
C HIS A 213 -13.81 2.40 -4.37
N LEU A 214 -12.61 1.82 -4.28
CA LEU A 214 -11.70 1.60 -5.41
C LEU A 214 -11.34 0.11 -5.55
N PRO A 215 -11.52 -0.52 -6.72
CA PRO A 215 -11.13 -1.91 -6.92
C PRO A 215 -9.60 -2.08 -6.91
N VAL A 216 -9.14 -3.26 -6.52
CA VAL A 216 -7.74 -3.67 -6.61
C VAL A 216 -7.32 -3.77 -8.08
N LEU A 217 -6.23 -3.10 -8.43
CA LEU A 217 -5.66 -3.12 -9.78
C LEU A 217 -4.84 -4.40 -9.99
N ILE A 218 -5.42 -5.35 -10.71
CA ILE A 218 -4.75 -6.57 -11.18
C ILE A 218 -4.08 -6.28 -12.54
N PHE A 219 -2.76 -6.47 -12.63
CA PHE A 219 -1.97 -6.17 -13.84
C PHE A 219 -2.12 -7.21 -14.95
N ASN A 220 -2.10 -8.50 -14.59
CA ASN A 220 -2.32 -9.61 -15.52
C ASN A 220 -3.65 -10.29 -15.14
N LYS A 221 -4.65 -10.18 -16.02
CA LYS A 221 -5.98 -10.77 -15.81
C LYS A 221 -6.08 -12.22 -16.28
N ASP A 222 -5.12 -12.68 -17.08
CA ASP A 222 -5.12 -14.00 -17.72
C ASP A 222 -4.47 -15.06 -16.81
N LYS A 223 -3.74 -14.63 -15.78
CA LYS A 223 -3.17 -15.49 -14.73
C LYS A 223 -4.03 -15.41 -13.45
N LYS A 224 -4.18 -16.55 -12.77
CA LYS A 224 -4.66 -16.59 -11.38
C LYS A 224 -3.73 -15.75 -10.49
N PHE A 225 -4.30 -14.86 -9.66
CA PHE A 225 -3.50 -14.02 -8.75
C PHE A 225 -2.89 -14.84 -7.62
N GLU A 226 -1.58 -14.70 -7.43
CA GLU A 226 -0.80 -15.34 -6.38
C GLU A 226 -0.17 -14.30 -5.44
N ALA A 227 0.16 -14.70 -4.21
CA ALA A 227 0.79 -13.80 -3.25
C ALA A 227 2.13 -13.20 -3.76
N SER A 228 2.86 -13.95 -4.58
CA SER A 228 4.09 -13.54 -5.25
C SER A 228 3.87 -12.37 -6.23
N ASP A 229 2.72 -12.27 -6.89
CA ASP A 229 2.43 -11.20 -7.87
C ASP A 229 2.36 -9.80 -7.21
N SER A 230 2.17 -9.75 -5.89
CA SER A 230 2.21 -8.51 -5.10
C SER A 230 3.63 -8.04 -4.74
N ALA A 231 4.64 -8.92 -4.84
CA ALA A 231 6.00 -8.63 -4.40
C ALA A 231 6.68 -7.59 -5.32
N ILE A 232 7.33 -6.61 -4.71
CA ILE A 232 8.14 -5.60 -5.40
C ILE A 232 9.47 -5.46 -4.68
N SER A 233 10.55 -5.65 -5.43
CA SER A 233 11.90 -5.32 -5.00
C SER A 233 12.40 -4.10 -5.76
N SER A 234 13.18 -3.24 -5.09
CA SER A 234 13.85 -2.11 -5.73
C SER A 234 15.21 -1.89 -5.10
N ILE A 235 16.26 -2.09 -5.88
CA ILE A 235 17.64 -1.85 -5.46
C ILE A 235 18.00 -0.42 -5.81
N TYR A 236 18.31 0.37 -4.79
CA TYR A 236 18.75 1.76 -4.90
C TYR A 236 20.26 1.84 -5.05
N TYR A 237 20.68 2.81 -5.86
CA TYR A 237 22.07 3.08 -6.18
C TYR A 237 22.51 4.38 -5.52
N ASP A 238 23.73 4.40 -4.98
CA ASP A 238 24.42 5.59 -4.51
C ASP A 238 25.94 5.34 -4.47
N ASN A 239 26.74 6.36 -4.20
CA ASN A 239 28.18 6.27 -4.07
C ASN A 239 28.62 6.16 -2.60
N GLU A 240 29.91 6.09 -2.36
CA GLU A 240 30.48 5.84 -1.03
C GLU A 240 30.29 7.04 -0.08
N ASP A 241 30.12 8.25 -0.64
CA ASP A 241 29.84 9.52 0.04
C ASP A 241 28.34 9.83 0.22
N PHE A 242 27.45 9.01 -0.36
CA PHE A 242 25.99 9.15 -0.29
C PHE A 242 25.45 10.47 -0.88
N ASP A 243 25.95 10.86 -2.05
CA ASP A 243 25.52 12.07 -2.76
C ASP A 243 24.03 12.05 -3.14
N LEU A 244 23.53 10.92 -3.67
CA LEU A 244 22.13 10.82 -4.10
C LEU A 244 21.20 10.86 -2.88
N TYR A 245 21.56 10.21 -1.77
CA TYR A 245 20.86 10.36 -0.50
C TYR A 245 20.79 11.84 -0.08
N THR A 246 21.94 12.52 -0.06
CA THR A 246 22.10 13.86 0.48
C THR A 246 21.27 14.87 -0.31
N GLY A 247 21.45 14.92 -1.63
CA GLY A 247 20.65 15.81 -2.49
C GLY A 247 19.16 15.48 -2.50
N ARG A 248 18.78 14.19 -2.37
CA ARG A 248 17.36 13.78 -2.26
C ARG A 248 16.72 14.16 -0.94
N LEU A 249 17.49 14.27 0.15
CA LEU A 249 17.02 14.73 1.46
C LEU A 249 16.93 16.25 1.52
N GLN A 250 17.97 16.96 1.06
CA GLN A 250 18.00 18.43 0.99
C GLN A 250 17.03 19.01 -0.04
N ARG A 251 16.65 18.21 -1.05
CA ARG A 251 15.80 18.55 -2.18
C ARG A 251 16.48 19.49 -3.19
N ASP A 252 17.75 19.22 -3.48
CA ASP A 252 18.54 20.01 -4.41
C ASP A 252 18.00 19.92 -5.85
N GLU A 253 18.26 20.97 -6.62
CA GLU A 253 17.94 21.06 -8.04
C GLU A 253 18.68 19.95 -8.81
N GLY A 254 17.97 19.18 -9.64
CA GLY A 254 18.53 18.02 -10.33
C GLY A 254 18.77 16.78 -9.46
N ALA A 255 18.38 16.75 -8.18
CA ALA A 255 18.69 15.62 -7.29
C ALA A 255 18.06 14.28 -7.74
N GLU A 256 18.93 13.33 -8.07
CA GLU A 256 18.57 12.03 -8.64
C GLU A 256 18.33 10.95 -7.59
N ALA A 257 17.39 10.04 -7.87
CA ALA A 257 17.28 8.75 -7.19
C ALA A 257 17.14 7.65 -8.24
N ILE A 258 18.18 6.84 -8.38
CA ILE A 258 18.26 5.75 -9.37
C ILE A 258 17.99 4.42 -8.65
N ARG A 259 17.14 3.58 -9.26
CA ARG A 259 16.81 2.26 -8.71
C ARG A 259 16.41 1.26 -9.78
N PHE A 260 16.83 0.01 -9.60
CA PHE A 260 16.49 -1.10 -10.47
C PHE A 260 15.40 -1.94 -9.80
N ARG A 261 14.28 -2.14 -10.48
CA ARG A 261 13.04 -2.68 -9.92
C ARG A 261 12.54 -3.89 -10.70
N TRP A 262 12.19 -4.96 -9.99
CA TRP A 262 11.41 -6.05 -10.56
C TRP A 262 10.14 -6.28 -9.73
N TYR A 263 9.21 -7.01 -10.33
CA TYR A 263 7.93 -7.43 -9.76
C TYR A 263 7.94 -8.95 -9.68
N GLY A 264 7.32 -9.54 -8.66
CA GLY A 264 7.33 -10.98 -8.47
C GLY A 264 8.65 -11.55 -7.93
N PRO A 265 8.89 -12.85 -8.11
CA PRO A 265 10.04 -13.55 -7.54
C PRO A 265 11.34 -13.30 -8.34
N MET A 266 12.42 -14.03 -8.04
CA MET A 266 13.75 -13.74 -8.59
C MET A 266 13.89 -14.12 -10.07
N GLU A 267 13.04 -15.03 -10.55
CA GLU A 267 12.96 -15.56 -11.91
C GLU A 267 12.32 -14.56 -12.91
N SER A 268 11.80 -13.43 -12.40
CA SER A 268 11.25 -12.36 -13.23
C SER A 268 12.29 -11.79 -14.18
N LYS A 269 12.11 -12.07 -15.47
CA LYS A 269 13.06 -11.73 -16.54
C LYS A 269 13.19 -10.25 -16.85
N SER A 270 12.20 -9.42 -16.52
CA SER A 270 12.18 -8.00 -16.88
C SER A 270 12.42 -7.10 -15.67
N VAL A 271 13.43 -6.23 -15.79
CA VAL A 271 13.81 -5.24 -14.79
C VAL A 271 13.50 -3.85 -15.33
N PHE A 272 12.84 -3.02 -14.51
CA PHE A 272 12.65 -1.60 -14.76
C PHE A 272 13.84 -0.83 -14.19
N ILE A 273 14.60 -0.20 -15.08
CA ILE A 273 15.61 0.78 -14.72
C ILE A 273 14.87 2.11 -14.53
N GLU A 274 14.71 2.56 -13.28
CA GLU A 274 13.95 3.78 -12.96
C GLU A 274 14.87 4.88 -12.41
N ARG A 275 14.71 6.10 -12.91
CA ARG A 275 15.32 7.30 -12.33
C ARG A 275 14.23 8.31 -11.95
N LYS A 276 14.49 9.05 -10.88
CA LYS A 276 13.70 10.21 -10.46
C LYS A 276 14.61 11.41 -10.32
N THR A 277 14.35 12.46 -11.08
CA THR A 277 15.07 13.73 -10.96
C THR A 277 14.14 14.74 -10.32
N HIS A 278 14.56 15.31 -9.20
CA HIS A 278 13.89 16.48 -8.62
C HIS A 278 14.24 17.70 -9.45
N HIS A 279 13.22 18.45 -9.85
CA HIS A 279 13.30 19.58 -10.79
C HIS A 279 14.27 19.33 -11.97
N ALA A 280 13.77 18.66 -13.01
CA ALA A 280 14.53 18.46 -14.22
C ALA A 280 14.63 19.77 -15.02
N SER A 281 15.84 20.26 -15.25
CA SER A 281 16.11 21.46 -16.05
C SER A 281 15.59 21.35 -17.49
N TRP A 282 15.48 20.13 -18.02
CA TRP A 282 14.91 19.83 -19.33
C TRP A 282 13.36 19.77 -19.36
N LEU A 283 12.70 20.01 -18.22
CA LEU A 283 11.23 20.01 -18.05
C LEU A 283 10.75 21.21 -17.23
N ASP A 284 11.35 22.39 -17.43
CA ASP A 284 10.94 23.65 -16.79
C ASP A 284 10.88 23.56 -15.24
N GLY A 285 11.83 22.84 -14.63
CA GLY A 285 11.88 22.61 -13.19
C GLY A 285 10.84 21.61 -12.66
N ALA A 286 10.12 20.87 -13.52
CA ALA A 286 9.21 19.82 -13.06
C ALA A 286 9.99 18.59 -12.54
N SER A 287 9.52 17.99 -11.44
CA SER A 287 10.07 16.72 -10.95
C SER A 287 9.60 15.54 -11.82
N VAL A 288 10.54 14.86 -12.49
CA VAL A 288 10.25 13.75 -13.41
C VAL A 288 10.54 12.38 -12.79
N LYS A 289 9.77 11.38 -13.21
CA LYS A 289 10.10 9.96 -13.03
C LYS A 289 10.11 9.31 -14.41
N ASP A 290 11.29 8.90 -14.85
CA ASP A 290 11.48 8.19 -16.10
C ASP A 290 11.91 6.73 -15.84
N ARG A 291 11.73 5.85 -16.83
CA ARG A 291 12.14 4.45 -16.78
C ARG A 291 12.18 3.79 -18.16
N PHE A 292 13.02 2.78 -18.32
CA PHE A 292 12.93 1.82 -19.42
C PHE A 292 12.94 0.38 -18.87
N ARG A 293 12.72 -0.60 -19.75
CA ARG A 293 12.79 -2.04 -19.43
C ARG A 293 14.08 -2.63 -19.98
N LEU A 294 14.70 -3.51 -19.21
CA LEU A 294 15.86 -4.29 -19.61
C LEU A 294 15.64 -5.75 -19.18
N ASP A 295 16.14 -6.71 -19.97
CA ASP A 295 16.10 -8.12 -19.60
C ASP A 295 17.18 -8.41 -18.55
N VAL A 296 16.91 -9.31 -17.60
CA VAL A 296 17.72 -9.55 -16.39
C VAL A 296 19.19 -9.89 -16.71
N ASP A 297 19.41 -10.62 -17.80
CA ASP A 297 20.72 -11.06 -18.28
C ASP A 297 21.55 -9.92 -18.92
N ASP A 298 20.89 -8.84 -19.34
CA ASP A 298 21.52 -7.63 -19.90
C ASP A 298 21.84 -6.58 -18.80
N VAL A 299 21.23 -6.67 -17.60
CA VAL A 299 21.39 -5.66 -16.55
C VAL A 299 22.84 -5.54 -16.07
N LYS A 300 23.56 -6.66 -15.96
CA LYS A 300 24.99 -6.68 -15.61
C LYS A 300 25.82 -5.90 -16.64
N LYS A 301 25.70 -6.26 -17.91
CA LYS A 301 26.39 -5.60 -19.03
C LYS A 301 26.08 -4.10 -19.10
N PHE A 302 24.86 -3.71 -18.76
CA PHE A 302 24.47 -2.29 -18.70
C PHE A 302 25.16 -1.53 -17.56
N VAL A 303 25.36 -2.12 -16.37
CA VAL A 303 26.10 -1.46 -15.27
C VAL A 303 27.61 -1.52 -15.44
N GLU A 304 28.13 -2.50 -16.18
CA GLU A 304 29.55 -2.63 -16.56
C GLU A 304 29.92 -1.82 -17.83
N TYR A 305 28.95 -1.13 -18.43
CA TYR A 305 29.09 -0.34 -19.67
C TYR A 305 29.42 -1.17 -20.93
N GLU A 306 29.30 -2.50 -20.87
CA GLU A 306 29.45 -3.41 -22.01
C GLU A 306 28.25 -3.36 -22.98
N LEU A 307 27.07 -3.01 -22.47
CA LEU A 307 25.86 -2.84 -23.27
C LEU A 307 25.49 -1.35 -23.35
N THR A 308 25.56 -0.80 -24.55
CA THR A 308 25.34 0.63 -24.81
C THR A 308 23.86 1.01 -24.95
N PRO A 309 23.48 2.28 -24.73
CA PRO A 309 22.13 2.78 -24.98
C PRO A 309 21.70 2.61 -26.44
N GLU A 310 22.64 2.81 -27.37
CA GLU A 310 22.47 2.58 -28.81
C GLU A 310 22.04 1.13 -29.08
N GLU A 311 22.81 0.14 -28.62
CA GLU A 311 22.49 -1.29 -28.82
C GLU A 311 21.15 -1.69 -28.19
N ILE A 312 20.81 -1.16 -27.01
CA ILE A 312 19.49 -1.37 -26.39
C ILE A 312 18.38 -0.86 -27.34
N THR A 313 18.57 0.31 -27.92
CA THR A 313 17.55 0.93 -28.79
C THR A 313 17.45 0.28 -30.16
N ASP A 314 18.56 -0.22 -30.71
CA ASP A 314 18.55 -0.98 -31.96
C ASP A 314 17.93 -2.38 -31.80
N ARG A 315 18.08 -3.00 -30.62
CA ARG A 315 17.31 -4.20 -30.22
C ARG A 315 15.80 -3.91 -30.09
N LEU A 316 15.39 -2.67 -29.80
CA LEU A 316 13.97 -2.28 -29.77
C LEU A 316 13.44 -1.99 -31.18
N ARG A 317 14.20 -1.26 -32.01
CA ARG A 317 13.88 -1.00 -33.43
C ARG A 317 13.73 -2.30 -34.22
N SER A 318 14.63 -3.27 -34.04
CA SER A 318 14.54 -4.59 -34.69
C SER A 318 13.33 -5.43 -34.22
N LYS A 319 12.69 -5.08 -33.10
CA LYS A 319 11.42 -5.63 -32.62
C LYS A 319 10.19 -4.81 -33.07
N ASN A 320 10.36 -3.81 -33.95
CA ASN A 320 9.32 -2.88 -34.39
C ASN A 320 8.63 -2.12 -33.25
N VAL A 321 9.38 -1.77 -32.20
CA VAL A 321 8.91 -0.87 -31.13
C VAL A 321 8.84 0.55 -31.67
N ASP A 322 7.85 1.32 -31.20
CA ASP A 322 7.61 2.71 -31.61
C ASP A 322 8.86 3.61 -31.41
N GLU A 323 9.14 4.48 -32.38
CA GLU A 323 10.37 5.28 -32.39
C GLU A 323 10.40 6.36 -31.29
N GLN A 324 9.25 6.80 -30.75
CA GLN A 324 9.25 7.66 -29.57
C GLN A 324 9.68 6.87 -28.33
N ILE A 325 9.19 5.63 -28.17
CA ILE A 325 9.64 4.74 -27.09
C ILE A 325 11.13 4.43 -27.21
N CYS A 326 11.66 4.25 -28.42
CA CYS A 326 13.09 4.10 -28.68
C CYS A 326 13.88 5.35 -28.26
N LYS A 327 13.45 6.56 -28.63
CA LYS A 327 14.09 7.83 -28.24
C LYS A 327 14.05 8.08 -26.73
N ASP A 328 12.90 7.86 -26.10
CA ASP A 328 12.74 7.99 -24.65
C ASP A 328 13.67 6.98 -23.94
N THR A 329 13.74 5.74 -24.43
CA THR A 329 14.65 4.71 -23.89
C THR A 329 16.11 5.13 -24.03
N HIS A 330 16.52 5.65 -25.20
CA HIS A 330 17.88 6.15 -25.45
C HIS A 330 18.27 7.24 -24.46
N PHE A 331 17.41 8.26 -24.29
CA PHE A 331 17.63 9.38 -23.38
C PHE A 331 17.79 8.92 -21.92
N ILE A 332 16.92 8.01 -21.46
CA ILE A 332 16.94 7.52 -20.07
C ILE A 332 18.15 6.61 -19.84
N ALA A 333 18.42 5.66 -20.74
CA ALA A 333 19.56 4.75 -20.64
C ALA A 333 20.89 5.51 -20.62
N THR A 334 21.06 6.47 -21.54
CA THR A 334 22.23 7.37 -21.59
C THR A 334 22.37 8.17 -20.29
N GLY A 335 21.28 8.77 -19.81
CA GLY A 335 21.28 9.55 -18.57
C GLY A 335 21.64 8.71 -17.34
N VAL A 336 21.12 7.49 -17.24
CA VAL A 336 21.43 6.57 -16.13
C VAL A 336 22.88 6.09 -16.20
N GLN A 337 23.38 5.62 -17.35
CA GLN A 337 24.77 5.18 -17.48
C GLN A 337 25.77 6.32 -17.25
N LYS A 338 25.46 7.53 -17.71
CA LYS A 338 26.25 8.73 -17.39
C LYS A 338 26.34 8.93 -15.88
N SER A 339 25.23 8.88 -15.16
CA SER A 339 25.21 9.00 -13.69
C SER A 339 25.94 7.85 -13.00
N LEU A 340 25.80 6.59 -13.47
CA LEU A 340 26.56 5.44 -12.98
C LEU A 340 28.07 5.70 -13.05
N LYS A 341 28.54 6.18 -14.19
CA LYS A 341 29.97 6.38 -14.50
C LYS A 341 30.57 7.60 -13.82
N GLU A 342 29.95 8.77 -13.96
CA GLU A 342 30.52 10.04 -13.47
C GLU A 342 30.48 10.15 -11.94
N LYS A 343 29.47 9.57 -11.29
CA LYS A 343 29.30 9.63 -9.83
C LYS A 343 29.80 8.38 -9.10
N ASN A 344 30.29 7.36 -9.83
CA ASN A 344 30.73 6.07 -9.28
C ASN A 344 29.66 5.41 -8.38
N ILE A 345 28.38 5.53 -8.75
CA ILE A 345 27.26 5.03 -7.94
C ILE A 345 27.11 3.51 -8.15
N LYS A 346 27.10 2.78 -7.03
CA LYS A 346 26.98 1.33 -6.98
C LYS A 346 25.65 0.96 -6.30
N PRO A 347 25.19 -0.30 -6.37
CA PRO A 347 23.96 -0.69 -5.69
C PRO A 347 24.22 -0.77 -4.17
N VAL A 348 23.33 -0.18 -3.35
CA VAL A 348 23.54 0.00 -1.91
C VAL A 348 22.45 -0.67 -1.07
N LEU A 349 21.19 -0.52 -1.46
CA LEU A 349 20.05 -0.88 -0.61
C LEU A 349 18.89 -1.49 -1.42
N ARG A 350 18.48 -2.72 -1.10
CA ARG A 350 17.20 -3.28 -1.57
C ARG A 350 16.08 -2.85 -0.64
N ALA A 351 15.02 -2.25 -1.20
CA ALA A 351 13.73 -2.12 -0.55
C ALA A 351 12.77 -3.18 -1.13
N PHE A 352 12.39 -4.15 -0.31
CA PHE A 352 11.36 -5.16 -0.61
C PHE A 352 10.05 -4.77 0.07
N TYR A 353 8.91 -5.03 -0.57
CA TYR A 353 7.58 -4.94 0.04
C TYR A 353 6.52 -5.64 -0.84
N ASN A 354 5.38 -5.98 -0.26
CA ASN A 354 4.20 -6.42 -1.01
C ASN A 354 3.26 -5.22 -1.27
N ARG A 355 2.75 -5.04 -2.48
CA ARG A 355 1.89 -3.90 -2.85
C ARG A 355 0.49 -4.33 -3.24
N THR A 356 -0.51 -3.76 -2.56
CA THR A 356 -1.88 -3.65 -3.09
C THR A 356 -2.06 -2.27 -3.71
N ALA A 357 -2.46 -2.21 -4.98
CA ALA A 357 -2.80 -0.95 -5.66
C ALA A 357 -4.31 -0.89 -5.89
N PHE A 358 -4.91 0.28 -5.65
CA PHE A 358 -6.35 0.52 -5.80
C PHE A 358 -6.57 1.68 -6.76
N GLN A 359 -7.32 1.43 -7.83
CA GLN A 359 -7.64 2.44 -8.84
C GLN A 359 -8.83 1.97 -9.68
N LEU A 360 -9.78 2.86 -9.93
CA LEU A 360 -10.84 2.63 -10.92
C LEU A 360 -10.23 2.68 -12.34
N PRO A 361 -10.31 1.62 -13.15
CA PRO A 361 -9.84 1.67 -14.55
C PRO A 361 -10.49 2.81 -15.33
N GLY A 362 -9.69 3.54 -16.10
CA GLY A 362 -10.11 4.75 -16.82
C GLY A 362 -10.17 6.03 -15.97
N ASP A 363 -10.18 5.95 -14.65
CA ASP A 363 -10.19 7.12 -13.74
C ASP A 363 -8.78 7.40 -13.21
N GLN A 364 -8.37 8.67 -13.29
CA GLN A 364 -7.07 9.13 -12.79
C GLN A 364 -7.18 10.08 -11.58
N ARG A 365 -8.41 10.43 -11.14
CA ARG A 365 -8.65 11.38 -10.05
C ARG A 365 -8.04 10.92 -8.74
N VAL A 366 -8.22 9.64 -8.40
CA VAL A 366 -7.70 9.02 -7.18
C VAL A 366 -7.02 7.70 -7.50
N ARG A 367 -5.77 7.57 -7.05
CA ARG A 367 -5.04 6.30 -7.01
C ARG A 367 -4.43 6.11 -5.64
N VAL A 368 -4.66 4.96 -5.04
CA VAL A 368 -4.11 4.60 -3.73
C VAL A 368 -3.21 3.37 -3.89
N SER A 369 -2.12 3.31 -3.13
CA SER A 369 -1.34 2.07 -3.00
C SER A 369 -0.89 1.88 -1.56
N LEU A 370 -0.93 0.64 -1.10
CA LEU A 370 -0.52 0.24 0.24
C LEU A 370 0.59 -0.80 0.13
N ASP A 371 1.74 -0.46 0.70
CA ASP A 371 2.93 -1.31 0.77
C ASP A 371 3.02 -1.97 2.16
N THR A 372 2.94 -3.29 2.24
CA THR A 372 3.11 -4.08 3.48
C THR A 372 4.45 -4.81 3.49
N ASP A 373 4.85 -5.33 4.66
CA ASP A 373 6.03 -6.19 4.82
C ASP A 373 7.33 -5.54 4.32
N LEU A 374 7.41 -4.22 4.52
CA LEU A 374 8.48 -3.38 4.03
C LEU A 374 9.79 -3.74 4.74
N SER A 375 10.75 -4.23 3.97
CA SER A 375 12.07 -4.63 4.45
C SER A 375 13.15 -3.92 3.66
N PHE A 376 14.13 -3.36 4.36
CA PHE A 376 15.34 -2.82 3.79
C PHE A 376 16.48 -3.80 4.01
N ILE A 377 17.21 -4.15 2.96
CA ILE A 377 18.25 -5.18 2.96
C ILE A 377 19.51 -4.58 2.34
N ARG A 378 20.67 -4.81 2.97
CA ARG A 378 21.95 -4.34 2.46
C ARG A 378 22.33 -5.07 1.17
N GLU A 379 22.68 -4.28 0.15
CA GLU A 379 23.25 -4.75 -1.11
C GLU A 379 24.71 -4.30 -1.25
N ASP A 380 25.14 -3.25 -0.55
CA ASP A 380 26.52 -2.75 -0.59
C ASP A 380 27.58 -3.82 -0.28
N ASN A 381 28.81 -3.61 -0.75
CA ASN A 381 29.96 -4.48 -0.47
C ASN A 381 30.99 -3.80 0.49
N LEU A 382 30.58 -2.83 1.32
CA LEU A 382 31.51 -1.95 2.06
C LEU A 382 32.27 -2.64 3.20
N ASP A 383 31.65 -3.63 3.84
CA ASP A 383 32.17 -4.38 5.00
C ASP A 383 32.21 -5.90 4.78
N LYS A 384 31.43 -6.40 3.81
CA LYS A 384 31.22 -7.80 3.50
C LYS A 384 30.88 -7.92 2.02
N VAL A 385 31.47 -8.89 1.33
CA VAL A 385 31.08 -9.23 -0.04
C VAL A 385 29.70 -9.91 0.00
N ARG A 386 28.67 -9.20 -0.46
CA ARG A 386 27.29 -9.70 -0.62
C ARG A 386 26.99 -10.12 -2.07
N ARG A 387 27.81 -9.64 -3.00
CA ARG A 387 27.64 -9.75 -4.45
C ARG A 387 28.97 -9.94 -5.16
N GLY A 388 28.95 -10.70 -6.24
CA GLY A 388 30.08 -10.78 -7.18
C GLY A 388 30.37 -9.45 -7.86
N GLU A 389 31.53 -9.36 -8.49
CA GLU A 389 31.91 -8.18 -9.28
C GLU A 389 30.94 -7.97 -10.45
N GLY A 390 30.51 -6.72 -10.64
CA GLY A 390 29.47 -6.32 -11.61
C GLY A 390 28.04 -6.73 -11.26
N GLU A 391 27.81 -7.60 -10.28
CA GLU A 391 26.47 -8.11 -9.98
C GLU A 391 25.56 -7.04 -9.39
N TRP A 392 24.45 -6.74 -10.07
CA TRP A 392 23.55 -5.65 -9.69
C TRP A 392 22.65 -5.97 -8.48
N ARG A 393 22.58 -7.24 -8.04
CA ARG A 393 21.78 -7.73 -6.91
C ARG A 393 22.40 -8.95 -6.22
N ARG A 394 22.18 -9.12 -4.91
CA ARG A 394 22.56 -10.33 -4.18
C ARG A 394 21.66 -11.53 -4.53
N PRO A 395 22.23 -12.73 -4.76
CA PRO A 395 21.49 -13.91 -5.23
C PRO A 395 20.82 -14.71 -4.10
N ASP A 396 21.28 -14.55 -2.87
CA ASP A 396 20.88 -15.29 -1.66
C ASP A 396 19.54 -14.81 -1.05
N VAL A 397 18.93 -13.77 -1.61
CA VAL A 397 17.69 -13.15 -1.11
C VAL A 397 16.62 -13.20 -2.18
N GLY A 398 15.57 -13.99 -1.92
CA GLY A 398 14.35 -14.08 -2.72
C GLY A 398 13.28 -13.05 -2.33
N ILE A 399 12.06 -13.54 -2.12
CA ILE A 399 10.88 -12.76 -1.69
C ILE A 399 10.30 -13.24 -0.34
N ASP A 400 11.07 -14.08 0.35
CA ASP A 400 10.67 -14.94 1.46
C ASP A 400 10.64 -14.20 2.80
N TYR A 401 9.84 -13.14 2.88
CA TYR A 401 9.56 -12.42 4.11
C TYR A 401 9.17 -13.39 5.26
N PRO A 402 9.72 -13.23 6.49
CA PRO A 402 10.52 -12.11 6.99
C PRO A 402 12.04 -12.25 6.78
N PHE A 403 12.49 -13.01 5.78
CA PHE A 403 13.91 -13.27 5.48
C PHE A 403 14.69 -13.84 6.68
N PRO A 404 14.28 -15.02 7.20
CA PRO A 404 14.87 -15.61 8.41
C PRO A 404 16.28 -16.21 8.19
N SER A 405 16.79 -16.19 6.95
CA SER A 405 18.15 -16.60 6.57
C SER A 405 19.16 -15.46 6.63
N LEU A 406 18.71 -14.20 6.69
CA LEU A 406 19.58 -13.03 6.80
C LEU A 406 19.97 -12.75 8.24
N ASP A 407 21.21 -12.30 8.42
CA ASP A 407 21.67 -11.74 9.68
C ASP A 407 20.96 -10.41 9.99
N GLU A 408 20.66 -10.15 11.26
CA GLU A 408 19.94 -8.95 11.71
C GLU A 408 20.72 -7.64 11.43
N THR A 409 22.03 -7.70 11.21
CA THR A 409 22.84 -6.55 10.77
C THR A 409 22.67 -6.22 9.28
N GLU A 410 22.08 -7.13 8.49
CA GLU A 410 21.88 -6.98 7.04
C GLU A 410 20.43 -6.60 6.67
N ILE A 411 19.49 -6.68 7.61
CA ILE A 411 18.06 -6.41 7.37
C ILE A 411 17.42 -5.48 8.42
N CYS A 412 16.64 -4.51 7.93
CA CYS A 412 15.74 -3.68 8.71
C CYS A 412 14.30 -4.01 8.31
N ARG A 413 13.53 -4.61 9.22
CA ARG A 413 12.12 -4.93 9.01
C ARG A 413 11.29 -3.75 9.52
N PHE A 414 10.75 -2.95 8.60
CA PHE A 414 10.07 -1.71 8.94
C PHE A 414 8.73 -2.02 9.64
N PRO A 415 8.44 -1.39 10.81
CA PRO A 415 7.33 -1.83 11.67
C PRO A 415 5.93 -1.47 11.18
N TYR A 416 5.81 -0.65 10.12
CA TYR A 416 4.53 -0.13 9.63
C TYR A 416 4.32 -0.44 8.14
N ALA A 417 3.07 -0.50 7.70
CA ALA A 417 2.76 -0.44 6.27
C ALA A 417 2.77 1.03 5.79
N VAL A 418 2.99 1.25 4.50
CA VAL A 418 3.06 2.59 3.91
C VAL A 418 1.95 2.79 2.89
N LEU A 419 0.99 3.66 3.21
CA LEU A 419 -0.03 4.14 2.30
C LEU A 419 0.52 5.32 1.49
N GLU A 420 0.30 5.31 0.18
CA GLU A 420 0.59 6.42 -0.74
C GLU A 420 -0.69 6.75 -1.51
N THR A 421 -1.21 7.96 -1.32
CA THR A 421 -2.37 8.50 -2.05
C THR A 421 -1.87 9.42 -3.16
N LYS A 422 -2.56 9.42 -4.31
CA LYS A 422 -2.30 10.32 -5.43
C LYS A 422 -3.62 10.89 -5.91
N LEU A 423 -3.67 12.21 -5.91
CA LEU A 423 -4.82 13.00 -6.32
C LEU A 423 -4.47 13.82 -7.54
N GLN A 424 -5.36 13.85 -8.54
CA GLN A 424 -5.29 14.78 -9.66
C GLN A 424 -6.09 16.03 -9.28
N THR A 425 -5.40 17.09 -8.87
CA THR A 425 -5.99 18.30 -8.26
C THR A 425 -6.32 19.41 -9.26
N HIS A 426 -6.32 19.10 -10.56
CA HIS A 426 -6.65 20.08 -11.60
C HIS A 426 -8.07 20.63 -11.43
N LEU A 427 -8.22 21.93 -11.64
CA LEU A 427 -9.50 22.68 -11.55
C LEU A 427 -10.18 22.67 -10.16
N GLY A 428 -9.41 22.52 -9.08
CA GLY A 428 -9.95 22.66 -7.72
C GLY A 428 -10.84 21.50 -7.27
N GLN A 429 -10.67 20.31 -7.84
CA GLN A 429 -11.33 19.10 -7.34
C GLN A 429 -10.80 18.73 -5.95
N GLU A 430 -11.70 18.70 -4.96
CA GLU A 430 -11.42 18.21 -3.63
C GLU A 430 -11.27 16.67 -3.61
N PRO A 431 -10.50 16.11 -2.65
CA PRO A 431 -10.51 14.66 -2.41
C PRO A 431 -11.92 14.14 -2.09
N PRO A 432 -12.29 12.93 -2.56
CA PRO A 432 -13.57 12.33 -2.17
C PRO A 432 -13.70 12.19 -0.64
N GLU A 433 -14.89 12.45 -0.12
CA GLU A 433 -15.16 12.52 1.33
C GLU A 433 -14.68 11.27 2.11
N TRP A 434 -14.86 10.07 1.54
CA TRP A 434 -14.40 8.82 2.15
C TRP A 434 -12.87 8.77 2.34
N LEU A 435 -12.12 9.40 1.43
CA LEU A 435 -10.66 9.45 1.50
C LEU A 435 -10.21 10.48 2.53
N THR A 436 -10.87 11.64 2.59
CA THR A 436 -10.67 12.65 3.64
C THR A 436 -10.90 12.04 5.02
N LYS A 437 -12.05 11.39 5.23
CA LYS A 437 -12.35 10.63 6.45
C LYS A 437 -11.29 9.57 6.78
N LEU A 438 -10.75 8.88 5.78
CA LEU A 438 -9.69 7.88 5.99
C LEU A 438 -8.37 8.52 6.44
N VAL A 439 -7.92 9.61 5.81
CA VAL A 439 -6.62 10.23 6.15
C VAL A 439 -6.66 10.97 7.49
N ASP A 440 -7.81 11.48 7.89
CA ASP A 440 -8.04 12.13 9.19
C ASP A 440 -8.34 11.12 10.32
N SER A 441 -8.48 9.83 10.01
CA SER A 441 -8.89 8.80 10.97
C SER A 441 -7.78 8.32 11.91
N HIS A 442 -8.19 7.58 12.95
CA HIS A 442 -7.29 6.85 13.86
C HIS A 442 -6.50 5.71 13.19
N LEU A 443 -6.79 5.37 11.92
CA LEU A 443 -6.18 4.22 11.24
C LEU A 443 -4.80 4.51 10.65
N VAL A 444 -4.50 5.79 10.35
CA VAL A 444 -3.29 6.21 9.64
C VAL A 444 -2.52 7.31 10.39
N HIS A 445 -1.24 7.46 10.06
CA HIS A 445 -0.37 8.51 10.58
C HIS A 445 0.39 9.19 9.43
N GLU A 446 0.16 10.49 9.20
CA GLU A 446 0.79 11.17 8.07
C GLU A 446 2.30 11.34 8.31
N VAL A 447 3.11 10.97 7.33
CA VAL A 447 4.56 11.21 7.35
C VAL A 447 4.97 11.90 6.04
N PRO A 448 4.84 13.24 5.99
CA PRO A 448 5.18 14.03 4.82
C PRO A 448 6.57 13.72 4.26
N ARG A 449 6.63 13.58 2.93
CA ARG A 449 7.86 13.34 2.17
C ARG A 449 8.59 12.02 2.49
N PHE A 450 8.01 11.09 3.26
CA PHE A 450 8.62 9.78 3.56
C PHE A 450 9.22 9.11 2.32
N SER A 451 10.45 8.63 2.46
CA SER A 451 11.21 7.96 1.41
C SER A 451 11.78 6.65 1.92
N LYS A 452 11.39 5.55 1.25
CA LYS A 452 11.91 4.19 1.48
C LYS A 452 13.45 4.16 1.45
N TYR A 453 14.05 4.84 0.48
CA TYR A 453 15.50 4.89 0.35
C TYR A 453 16.17 5.65 1.51
N LEU A 454 15.72 6.87 1.78
CA LEU A 454 16.31 7.69 2.85
C LEU A 454 16.15 7.04 4.22
N HIS A 455 15.03 6.36 4.50
CA HIS A 455 14.88 5.62 5.75
C HIS A 455 15.87 4.44 5.83
N GLY A 456 15.89 3.54 4.84
CA GLY A 456 16.74 2.33 4.90
C GLY A 456 18.24 2.63 4.82
N ALA A 457 18.66 3.62 4.04
CA ALA A 457 20.05 4.06 4.00
C ALA A 457 20.46 4.71 5.34
N CYS A 458 19.61 5.57 5.91
CA CYS A 458 19.84 6.14 7.23
C CYS A 458 19.89 5.09 8.35
N TYR A 459 19.17 3.97 8.23
CA TYR A 459 19.22 2.90 9.22
C TYR A 459 20.59 2.20 9.25
N PHE A 460 21.11 1.78 8.10
CA PHE A 460 22.36 1.01 8.03
C PHE A 460 23.63 1.86 8.05
N PHE A 461 23.60 3.07 7.51
CA PHE A 461 24.79 3.89 7.29
C PHE A 461 24.77 5.18 8.11
N ARG A 462 24.01 5.23 9.21
CA ARG A 462 23.76 6.45 10.01
C ARG A 462 25.02 7.26 10.33
N GLU A 463 26.10 6.59 10.66
CA GLU A 463 27.39 7.19 11.04
C GLU A 463 28.12 7.87 9.86
N ARG A 464 27.75 7.53 8.62
CA ARG A 464 28.27 8.16 7.38
C ARG A 464 27.37 9.27 6.85
N MET A 465 26.16 9.44 7.40
CA MET A 465 25.18 10.38 6.86
C MET A 465 25.36 11.79 7.45
N PRO A 466 25.58 12.83 6.63
CA PRO A 466 25.72 14.20 7.14
C PRO A 466 24.40 14.79 7.64
N LEU A 467 23.27 14.27 7.14
CA LEU A 467 21.91 14.73 7.44
C LEU A 467 20.97 13.54 7.66
N LEU A 468 20.01 13.71 8.56
CA LEU A 468 19.05 12.67 8.95
C LEU A 468 17.62 13.07 8.58
N PRO A 469 16.73 12.12 8.20
CA PRO A 469 15.34 12.45 7.87
C PRO A 469 14.56 12.94 9.09
N TRP A 470 13.70 13.94 8.90
CA TRP A 470 12.92 14.54 10.00
C TRP A 470 12.03 13.54 10.75
N TRP A 471 11.59 12.46 10.07
CA TRP A 471 10.67 11.45 10.62
C TRP A 471 11.36 10.37 11.48
N LEU A 472 12.67 10.46 11.76
CA LEU A 472 13.32 9.47 12.64
C LEU A 472 12.72 9.44 14.06
N PRO A 473 12.43 10.56 14.75
CA PRO A 473 11.82 10.54 16.07
C PRO A 473 10.42 9.91 16.09
N GLU A 474 9.69 9.95 14.97
CA GLU A 474 8.37 9.30 14.83
C GLU A 474 8.47 7.76 14.95
N MET A 475 9.66 7.18 14.77
CA MET A 475 9.88 5.73 14.95
C MET A 475 9.79 5.29 16.42
N ASP A 476 10.02 6.21 17.36
CA ASP A 476 9.99 5.96 18.79
C ASP A 476 8.57 6.12 19.39
N ILE A 477 7.59 6.50 18.57
CA ILE A 477 6.21 6.80 18.97
C ILE A 477 5.26 5.66 18.55
N ASP A 478 4.33 5.27 19.43
CA ASP A 478 3.24 4.37 19.07
C ASP A 478 2.18 5.14 18.27
N ILE A 479 2.20 4.99 16.93
CA ILE A 479 1.29 5.70 16.01
C ILE A 479 -0.20 5.30 16.14
N ARG A 480 -0.56 4.37 17.03
CA ARG A 480 -1.96 3.96 17.25
C ARG A 480 -2.73 5.01 18.02
N LYS A 481 -3.75 5.56 17.38
CA LYS A 481 -4.67 6.56 17.94
C LYS A 481 -5.94 5.88 18.48
N PRO A 482 -6.57 6.39 19.55
CA PRO A 482 -7.90 5.93 19.95
C PRO A 482 -8.93 6.26 18.87
N ARG A 483 -9.96 5.43 18.72
CA ARG A 483 -11.06 5.68 17.77
C ARG A 483 -11.90 6.85 18.27
N ALA A 484 -11.79 8.00 17.59
CA ALA A 484 -12.51 9.24 17.93
C ALA A 484 -13.89 9.35 17.27
N THR A 485 -14.11 8.66 16.15
CA THR A 485 -15.34 8.69 15.34
C THR A 485 -15.82 7.27 15.03
N ASN A 486 -17.07 7.14 14.56
CA ASN A 486 -17.60 5.83 14.14
C ASN A 486 -16.97 5.30 12.83
N PHE A 487 -16.13 6.11 12.16
CA PHE A 487 -15.48 5.77 10.89
C PHE A 487 -14.73 4.44 10.93
N GLY A 488 -14.80 3.71 9.83
CA GLY A 488 -14.16 2.41 9.63
C GLY A 488 -15.13 1.24 9.84
N LEU A 489 -14.57 0.05 10.08
CA LEU A 489 -15.33 -1.20 10.06
C LEU A 489 -15.62 -1.68 11.48
N THR A 490 -16.91 -1.85 11.79
CA THR A 490 -17.38 -2.35 13.10
C THR A 490 -18.48 -3.38 12.94
N ARG A 491 -18.89 -4.04 14.04
CA ARG A 491 -20.07 -4.90 14.03
C ARG A 491 -21.08 -4.45 15.06
N SER A 492 -22.34 -4.67 14.76
CA SER A 492 -23.45 -4.49 15.70
C SER A 492 -23.35 -5.46 16.89
N LYS A 493 -24.20 -5.27 17.90
CA LYS A 493 -24.38 -6.24 19.00
C LYS A 493 -24.83 -7.64 18.52
N SER A 494 -25.42 -7.73 17.32
CA SER A 494 -25.80 -8.97 16.63
C SER A 494 -24.76 -9.44 15.61
N PHE A 495 -23.52 -8.93 15.70
CA PHE A 495 -22.38 -9.26 14.85
C PHE A 495 -22.56 -9.01 13.34
N LYS A 496 -23.54 -8.17 12.95
CA LYS A 496 -23.72 -7.75 11.57
C LYS A 496 -22.78 -6.59 11.20
N PRO A 497 -22.23 -6.55 9.96
CA PRO A 497 -21.36 -5.48 9.51
C PRO A 497 -21.96 -4.09 9.64
N LEU A 498 -21.13 -3.13 10.05
CA LEU A 498 -21.40 -1.70 10.08
C LEU A 498 -20.21 -0.97 9.44
N ILE A 499 -20.49 -0.15 8.44
CA ILE A 499 -19.53 0.74 7.78
C ILE A 499 -19.80 2.14 8.33
N ASP A 500 -18.78 2.80 8.88
CA ASP A 500 -18.88 4.11 9.55
C ASP A 500 -19.96 4.16 10.67
N GLY A 501 -20.22 3.00 11.29
CA GLY A 501 -21.25 2.81 12.31
C GLY A 501 -22.67 2.59 11.78
N GLN A 502 -22.86 2.53 10.47
CA GLN A 502 -24.17 2.37 9.82
C GLN A 502 -24.30 1.04 9.08
N TYR A 503 -25.53 0.52 8.98
CA TYR A 503 -25.82 -0.59 8.09
C TYR A 503 -25.72 -0.13 6.63
N ARG A 504 -25.11 -0.96 5.77
CA ARG A 504 -24.93 -0.66 4.34
C ARG A 504 -26.22 -0.21 3.65
N ARG A 505 -27.33 -0.93 3.87
CA ARG A 505 -28.66 -0.58 3.33
C ARG A 505 -29.20 0.78 3.80
N ALA A 506 -28.78 1.26 4.98
CA ALA A 506 -29.15 2.59 5.45
C ALA A 506 -28.36 3.68 4.70
N MET A 507 -27.06 3.45 4.44
CA MET A 507 -26.26 4.35 3.61
C MET A 507 -26.79 4.42 2.17
N GLU A 508 -27.11 3.28 1.56
CA GLU A 508 -27.69 3.23 0.20
C GLU A 508 -29.07 3.91 0.12
N ALA A 509 -29.88 3.81 1.19
CA ALA A 509 -31.16 4.52 1.27
C ALA A 509 -30.97 6.04 1.37
N GLU A 510 -30.00 6.51 2.17
CA GLU A 510 -29.72 7.94 2.31
C GLU A 510 -29.03 8.51 1.06
N GLU A 511 -28.13 7.76 0.40
CA GLU A 511 -27.55 8.15 -0.88
C GLU A 511 -28.63 8.27 -1.98
N ARG A 512 -29.60 7.34 -2.03
CA ARG A 512 -30.77 7.47 -2.91
C ARG A 512 -31.60 8.70 -2.57
N ARG A 513 -31.75 9.03 -1.29
CA ARG A 513 -32.48 10.21 -0.81
C ARG A 513 -31.78 11.51 -1.22
N LEU A 514 -30.47 11.63 -0.98
CA LEU A 514 -29.65 12.77 -1.37
C LEU A 514 -29.65 12.95 -2.90
N ASN A 515 -29.47 11.87 -3.67
CA ASN A 515 -29.56 11.90 -5.13
C ASN A 515 -30.96 12.31 -5.64
N SER A 516 -32.04 11.96 -4.91
CA SER A 516 -33.39 12.43 -5.24
C SER A 516 -33.60 13.91 -4.91
N ALA A 517 -33.05 14.39 -3.78
CA ALA A 517 -33.09 15.79 -3.39
C ALA A 517 -32.32 16.68 -4.39
N ALA A 518 -31.08 16.31 -4.72
CA ALA A 518 -30.26 17.02 -5.70
C ALA A 518 -30.92 17.11 -7.09
N LYS A 519 -31.63 16.06 -7.53
CA LYS A 519 -32.45 16.07 -8.77
C LYS A 519 -33.70 16.96 -8.67
N THR A 520 -34.20 17.20 -7.46
CA THR A 520 -35.39 18.04 -7.22
C THR A 520 -35.01 19.52 -7.11
N GLU A 521 -33.79 19.84 -6.66
CA GLU A 521 -33.24 21.20 -6.68
C GLU A 521 -32.80 21.64 -8.09
N SER A 522 -32.50 20.70 -8.99
CA SER A 522 -32.17 20.98 -10.39
C SER A 522 -33.41 21.09 -11.30
N VAL A 523 -34.26 22.11 -11.11
CA VAL A 523 -35.39 22.42 -12.03
C VAL A 523 -34.94 23.40 -13.12
N PRO A 524 -35.29 23.21 -14.41
CA PRO A 524 -34.85 24.08 -15.49
C PRO A 524 -35.46 25.49 -15.43
N GLY A 525 -34.68 26.48 -15.88
CA GLY A 525 -35.09 27.88 -15.92
C GLY A 525 -36.31 28.17 -16.80
N VAL A 526 -37.04 29.21 -16.39
CA VAL A 526 -38.22 29.81 -17.04
C VAL A 526 -38.11 29.87 -18.57
N LYS A 527 -39.04 29.23 -19.26
CA LYS A 527 -39.32 29.53 -20.68
C LYS A 527 -40.04 30.88 -20.75
N VAL A 528 -39.33 31.92 -21.18
CA VAL A 528 -39.96 33.14 -21.68
C VAL A 528 -40.43 32.83 -23.11
N ASN A 529 -41.74 32.85 -23.35
CA ASN A 529 -42.27 32.71 -24.70
C ASN A 529 -41.90 33.94 -25.53
N ALA A 530 -41.42 33.70 -26.75
CA ALA A 530 -41.25 34.72 -27.78
C ALA A 530 -41.88 34.19 -29.06
N ASP A 531 -43.08 34.67 -29.37
CA ASP A 531 -43.68 34.67 -30.71
C ASP A 531 -44.92 35.58 -30.66
N ASP A 532 -44.72 36.81 -31.16
CA ASP A 532 -45.68 37.74 -31.78
C ASP A 532 -45.13 39.17 -31.63
N ASP A 533 -44.43 39.68 -32.64
CA ASP A 533 -45.11 40.53 -33.63
C ASP A 533 -44.21 40.87 -34.84
N LYS A 534 -44.83 41.29 -35.94
CA LYS A 534 -44.13 41.69 -37.18
C LYS A 534 -43.92 43.20 -37.28
N ALA A 535 -42.83 43.53 -37.97
CA ALA A 535 -42.66 44.68 -38.88
C ALA A 535 -41.96 45.97 -38.41
N ASP A 536 -41.31 46.54 -39.43
CA ASP A 536 -40.86 47.92 -39.68
C ASP A 536 -39.54 48.47 -39.09
N LYS A 537 -38.55 48.47 -40.00
CA LYS A 537 -37.69 49.59 -40.43
C LYS A 537 -36.87 50.46 -39.45
N THR A 538 -35.73 50.86 -40.03
CA THR A 538 -34.98 52.14 -39.90
C THR A 538 -33.92 52.36 -38.81
N THR A 539 -32.74 52.73 -39.32
CA THR A 539 -31.74 53.70 -38.78
C THR A 539 -30.90 53.41 -37.52
N LYS A 540 -29.60 53.20 -37.76
CA LYS A 540 -28.43 53.69 -36.99
C LYS A 540 -28.39 55.26 -36.93
N PRO A 541 -27.45 55.93 -36.21
CA PRO A 541 -26.60 55.55 -35.05
C PRO A 541 -26.50 56.65 -33.95
N THR A 542 -25.82 56.39 -32.81
CA THR A 542 -24.79 57.27 -32.14
C THR A 542 -24.19 56.56 -30.90
N GLN A 543 -22.86 56.54 -30.68
CA GLN A 543 -22.07 57.35 -29.70
C GLN A 543 -22.58 57.29 -28.24
N ASN A 544 -21.81 57.21 -27.14
CA ASN A 544 -20.36 57.23 -26.81
C ASN A 544 -20.23 56.80 -25.31
N ALA A 545 -19.09 56.44 -24.67
CA ALA A 545 -17.70 56.15 -25.05
C ALA A 545 -16.99 55.34 -23.90
N ASN A 546 -15.66 55.27 -23.88
CA ASN A 546 -14.80 54.57 -22.89
C ASN A 546 -14.83 55.14 -21.45
N PHE A 547 -14.43 54.34 -20.45
CA PHE A 547 -13.13 54.56 -19.77
C PHE A 547 -12.62 53.32 -19.00
N ASP A 548 -11.29 53.19 -19.00
CA ASP A 548 -10.50 52.04 -18.51
C ASP A 548 -10.15 52.17 -17.00
N LEU A 549 -9.86 51.06 -16.32
CA LEU A 549 -9.46 51.07 -14.91
C LEU A 549 -8.41 49.99 -14.58
N LYS A 550 -7.18 50.42 -14.25
CA LYS A 550 -6.11 49.52 -13.79
C LYS A 550 -5.29 50.11 -12.63
N ARG A 551 -5.21 49.29 -11.57
CA ARG A 551 -4.12 49.15 -10.57
C ARG A 551 -3.73 50.38 -9.72
N ARG A 552 -3.71 50.15 -8.40
CA ARG A 552 -2.49 50.20 -7.57
C ARG A 552 -2.68 49.46 -6.24
N THR A 553 -1.59 48.90 -5.72
CA THR A 553 -1.46 48.26 -4.40
C THR A 553 -0.63 49.18 -3.46
N PRO A 554 -0.12 48.75 -2.29
CA PRO A 554 -0.72 49.06 -0.99
C PRO A 554 0.17 49.99 -0.12
N ALA A 555 -0.33 50.39 1.05
CA ALA A 555 0.45 51.12 2.04
C ALA A 555 0.31 50.51 3.45
N SER A 556 1.41 50.55 4.20
CA SER A 556 1.54 50.15 5.59
C SER A 556 1.09 51.25 6.55
N GLN A 557 0.81 50.90 7.81
CA GLN A 557 1.07 51.79 8.93
C GLN A 557 1.20 51.07 10.28
N SER A 558 2.02 51.65 11.15
CA SER A 558 2.35 51.21 12.51
C SER A 558 1.81 52.19 13.55
N ALA A 559 1.41 51.72 14.73
CA ALA A 559 1.27 52.55 15.93
C ALA A 559 1.46 51.72 17.21
N GLN A 560 1.97 52.36 18.28
CA GLN A 560 2.30 51.76 19.58
C GLN A 560 1.33 52.20 20.70
N ASN A 561 1.54 51.61 21.88
CA ASN A 561 1.16 52.08 23.23
C ASN A 561 -0.28 51.88 23.72
N LYS A 562 -0.47 50.86 24.56
CA LYS A 562 -0.33 51.04 26.02
C LYS A 562 0.03 49.73 26.71
#